data_AF-A0A3B9TY80-F1
#
_entry.id   AF-A0A3B9TY80-F1
#
_cell.length_a   1.000
_cell.length_b   1.000
_cell.length_c   1.000
_cell.angle_alpha   90.00
_cell.angle_beta   90.00
_cell.angle_gamma   90.00
#
_symmetry.space_group_name_H-M   'P 1'
#
loop_
_entity.id
_entity.type
_entity.pdbx_description
1 polymer ?
#
loop_
_entity_poly.entity_id
_entity_poly.type
_entity_poly.pdbx_seq_one_letter_code
_entity_poly.pdbx_strand_id
1 'polypeptide(L)'
;MSNAEKQMMSPALAAERVAAGLAARRGRERRFRIYGRIAIGIALAFLVTLFVSIFSKGIPGFFQHYVTIEVTLDRAKLDPAGDLSVQSLYDGDARGVIRKALFEAAEASGRSGRKAAGKIISKGAEQRLRSAILDDP
;
A
#
# COMPACT_ATOMS: atom_id res chain seq x y z
N MET A 1 -27.06 -46.20 -69.41
CA MET A 1 -27.29 -46.55 -67.99
C MET A 1 -26.18 -45.85 -67.23
N SER A 2 -26.35 -44.97 -66.25
CA SER A 2 -27.48 -44.46 -65.49
C SER A 2 -27.08 -43.03 -65.10
N ASN A 3 -27.90 -42.04 -65.41
CA ASN A 3 -27.70 -40.68 -64.92
C ASN A 3 -28.04 -40.72 -63.42
N ALA A 4 -27.04 -40.64 -62.56
CA ALA A 4 -27.24 -40.49 -61.13
C ALA A 4 -27.90 -39.13 -60.89
N GLU A 5 -29.23 -39.15 -60.81
CA GLU A 5 -30.07 -38.03 -60.42
C GLU A 5 -29.50 -37.47 -59.11
N LYS A 6 -28.87 -36.30 -59.20
CA LYS A 6 -28.29 -35.60 -58.07
C LYS A 6 -29.45 -35.18 -57.19
N GLN A 7 -29.81 -36.03 -56.22
CA GLN A 7 -30.97 -35.85 -55.36
C GLN A 7 -30.79 -34.56 -54.57
N MET A 8 -31.36 -33.46 -55.08
CA MET A 8 -31.34 -32.17 -54.43
C MET A 8 -32.20 -32.30 -53.17
N MET A 9 -31.61 -32.06 -52.00
CA MET A 9 -32.34 -32.09 -50.74
C MET A 9 -33.55 -31.17 -50.82
N SER A 10 -34.72 -31.67 -50.42
CA SER A 10 -35.92 -30.84 -50.30
C SER A 10 -35.63 -29.60 -49.44
N PRO A 11 -36.10 -28.39 -49.83
CA PRO A 11 -35.92 -27.16 -49.05
C PRO A 11 -36.32 -27.31 -47.58
N ALA A 12 -37.32 -28.13 -47.28
CA ALA A 12 -37.78 -28.41 -45.92
C ALA A 12 -36.70 -29.15 -45.09
N LEU A 13 -36.05 -30.17 -45.67
CA LEU A 13 -34.98 -30.94 -45.02
C LEU A 13 -33.71 -30.09 -44.81
N ALA A 14 -33.42 -29.18 -45.75
CA ALA A 14 -32.32 -28.24 -45.61
C ALA A 14 -32.56 -27.24 -44.47
N ALA A 15 -33.76 -26.69 -44.37
CA ALA A 15 -34.15 -25.76 -43.30
C ALA A 15 -34.11 -26.42 -41.92
N GLU A 16 -34.57 -27.67 -41.80
CA GLU A 16 -34.56 -28.43 -40.55
C GLU A 16 -33.13 -28.69 -40.04
N ARG A 17 -32.21 -29.07 -40.93
CA ARG A 17 -30.79 -29.27 -40.58
C ARG A 17 -30.13 -27.97 -40.11
N VAL A 18 -30.44 -26.84 -40.75
CA VAL A 18 -29.93 -25.52 -40.33
C VAL A 18 -30.53 -25.11 -38.98
N ALA A 19 -31.82 -25.35 -38.76
CA ALA A 19 -32.49 -25.06 -37.50
C ALA A 19 -31.90 -25.88 -36.34
N ALA A 20 -31.62 -27.16 -36.56
CA ALA A 20 -30.97 -28.05 -35.59
C ALA A 20 -29.58 -27.54 -35.17
N GLY A 21 -28.79 -27.01 -36.11
CA GLY A 21 -27.48 -26.41 -35.83
C GLY A 21 -27.53 -25.04 -35.15
N LEU A 22 -28.63 -24.29 -35.31
CA LEU A 22 -28.75 -22.91 -34.83
C LEU A 22 -28.75 -22.83 -33.30
N ALA A 23 -29.41 -23.77 -32.61
CA ALA A 23 -29.48 -23.80 -31.15
C ALA A 23 -28.07 -23.98 -30.52
N ALA A 24 -27.27 -24.90 -31.08
CA ALA A 24 -25.90 -25.14 -30.62
C ALA A 24 -24.97 -23.93 -30.84
N ARG A 25 -25.15 -23.17 -31.93
CA ARG A 25 -24.38 -21.93 -32.19
C ARG A 25 -24.75 -20.83 -31.20
N ARG A 26 -26.04 -20.60 -30.96
CA ARG A 26 -26.52 -19.61 -29.98
C ARG A 26 -25.98 -19.87 -28.56
N GLY A 27 -25.89 -21.15 -28.15
CA GLY A 27 -25.30 -21.52 -26.86
C GLY A 27 -23.79 -21.25 -26.74
N ARG A 28 -23.03 -21.41 -27.84
CA ARG A 28 -21.60 -21.05 -27.88
C ARG A 28 -21.38 -19.54 -27.84
N GLU A 29 -22.17 -18.79 -28.58
CA GLU A 29 -22.10 -17.33 -28.61
C GLU A 29 -22.46 -16.70 -27.24
N ARG A 30 -23.46 -17.25 -26.54
CA ARG A 30 -23.81 -16.78 -25.18
C ARG A 30 -22.65 -16.96 -24.20
N ARG A 31 -21.96 -18.10 -24.24
CA ARG A 31 -20.79 -18.37 -23.39
C ARG A 31 -19.63 -17.43 -23.70
N PHE A 32 -19.32 -17.23 -24.99
CA PHE A 32 -18.28 -16.29 -25.42
C PHE A 32 -18.55 -14.87 -24.92
N ARG A 33 -19.79 -14.38 -25.06
CA ARG A 33 -20.17 -13.05 -24.56
C ARG A 33 -20.11 -12.94 -23.04
N ILE A 34 -20.43 -14.01 -22.30
CA ILE A 34 -20.31 -14.03 -20.84
C ILE A 34 -18.83 -13.95 -20.43
N TYR A 35 -17.96 -14.78 -21.01
CA TYR A 35 -16.53 -14.74 -20.72
C TYR A 35 -15.90 -13.38 -21.04
N GLY A 36 -16.27 -12.77 -22.17
CA GLY A 36 -15.81 -11.42 -22.50
C GLY A 36 -16.23 -10.38 -21.47
N ARG A 37 -17.50 -10.38 -21.03
CA ARG A 37 -17.98 -9.46 -19.99
C ARG A 37 -17.30 -9.69 -18.65
N ILE A 38 -17.08 -10.94 -18.26
CA ILE A 38 -16.36 -11.28 -17.01
C ILE A 38 -14.92 -10.78 -17.09
N ALA A 39 -14.22 -11.01 -18.21
CA ALA A 39 -12.85 -10.56 -18.38
C ALA A 39 -12.72 -9.03 -18.28
N ILE A 40 -13.63 -8.29 -18.93
CA ILE A 40 -13.69 -6.82 -18.81
C ILE A 40 -13.96 -6.41 -17.35
N GLY A 41 -14.89 -7.08 -16.68
CA GLY A 41 -15.20 -6.82 -15.27
C GLY A 41 -13.99 -7.03 -14.35
N ILE A 42 -13.23 -8.11 -14.54
CA ILE A 42 -12.01 -8.38 -13.77
C ILE A 42 -10.94 -7.31 -14.03
N ALA A 43 -10.74 -6.93 -15.31
CA ALA A 43 -9.77 -5.89 -15.67
C ALA A 43 -10.10 -4.55 -14.99
N LEU A 44 -11.38 -4.15 -15.01
CA LEU A 44 -11.83 -2.93 -14.32
C LEU A 44 -11.68 -3.03 -12.80
N ALA A 45 -11.97 -4.20 -12.20
CA ALA A 45 -11.80 -4.40 -10.76
C ALA A 45 -10.33 -4.23 -10.34
N PHE A 46 -9.38 -4.76 -11.11
CA PHE A 46 -7.95 -4.56 -10.86
C PHE A 46 -7.52 -3.11 -11.05
N LEU A 47 -8.03 -2.42 -12.09
CA LEU A 47 -7.75 -1.01 -12.31
C LEU A 47 -8.21 -0.15 -11.12
N VAL A 48 -9.44 -0.35 -10.64
CA VAL A 48 -9.97 0.35 -9.46
C VAL A 48 -9.13 0.03 -8.22
N THR A 49 -8.79 -1.25 -8.00
CA THR A 49 -7.94 -1.67 -6.88
C THR A 49 -6.57 -0.99 -6.90
N LEU A 50 -5.98 -0.86 -8.10
CA LEU A 50 -4.71 -0.17 -8.28
C LEU A 50 -4.82 1.31 -7.90
N PHE A 51 -5.84 2.02 -8.40
CA PHE A 51 -6.07 3.41 -8.04
C PHE A 51 -6.31 3.61 -6.54
N VAL A 52 -7.13 2.76 -5.91
CA VAL A 52 -7.35 2.81 -4.45
C VAL A 52 -6.04 2.61 -3.70
N SER A 53 -5.19 1.67 -4.12
CA SER A 53 -3.87 1.44 -3.51
C SER A 53 -2.94 2.65 -3.67
N ILE A 54 -2.91 3.26 -4.86
CA ILE A 54 -2.08 4.44 -5.16
C ILE A 54 -2.55 5.62 -4.31
N PHE A 55 -3.84 5.95 -4.32
CA PHE A 55 -4.35 7.11 -3.56
C PHE A 55 -4.23 6.90 -2.05
N SER A 56 -4.58 5.71 -1.54
CA SER A 56 -4.48 5.40 -0.11
C SER A 56 -3.06 5.51 0.44
N LYS A 57 -2.04 5.16 -0.36
CA LYS A 57 -0.63 5.23 0.06
C LYS A 57 0.04 6.53 -0.33
N GLY A 58 -0.40 7.17 -1.42
CA GLY A 58 0.19 8.37 -1.98
C GLY A 58 -0.26 9.64 -1.27
N ILE A 59 -1.57 9.81 -1.03
CA ILE A 59 -2.11 11.03 -0.40
C ILE A 59 -1.44 11.31 0.96
N PRO A 60 -1.26 10.34 1.88
CA PRO A 60 -0.56 10.60 3.14
C PRO A 60 0.89 11.05 2.98
N GLY A 61 1.55 10.70 1.86
CA GLY A 61 2.94 11.10 1.59
C GLY A 61 3.11 12.60 1.33
N PHE A 62 2.04 13.31 0.98
CA PHE A 62 2.08 14.77 0.77
C PHE A 62 1.94 15.57 2.06
N PHE A 63 1.50 14.94 3.15
CA PHE A 63 1.28 15.62 4.43
C PHE A 63 2.30 15.12 5.45
N GLN A 64 3.15 16.04 5.93
CA GLN A 64 4.08 15.76 7.02
C GLN A 64 3.65 16.54 8.26
N HIS A 65 3.34 15.82 9.34
CA HIS A 65 3.02 16.42 10.63
C HIS A 65 4.28 16.54 11.48
N TYR A 66 4.51 17.74 12.02
CA TYR A 66 5.58 18.02 12.96
C TYR A 66 5.01 18.37 14.32
N VAL A 67 5.67 17.89 15.38
CA VAL A 67 5.35 18.23 16.76
C VAL A 67 6.62 18.77 17.38
N THR A 68 6.53 19.95 17.98
CA THR A 68 7.62 20.53 18.77
C THR A 68 7.43 20.09 20.21
N ILE A 69 8.47 19.52 20.80
CA ILE A 69 8.50 19.13 22.21
C ILE A 69 9.70 19.82 22.87
N GLU A 70 9.52 20.26 24.11
CA GLU A 70 10.63 20.71 24.93
C GLU A 70 11.41 19.49 25.42
N VAL A 71 12.72 19.49 25.19
CA VAL A 71 13.61 18.40 25.56
C VAL A 71 14.63 18.91 26.54
N THR A 72 14.55 18.45 27.79
CA THR A 72 15.58 18.75 28.79
C THR A 72 16.84 17.96 28.47
N LEU A 73 17.90 18.67 28.09
CA LEU A 73 19.20 18.08 27.76
C LEU A 73 19.97 17.76 29.04
N ASP A 74 20.00 16.49 29.42
CA ASP A 74 20.81 16.00 30.53
C ASP A 74 22.22 15.67 30.03
N ARG A 75 23.19 16.55 30.32
CA ARG A 75 24.57 16.44 29.83
C ARG A 75 25.22 15.11 30.23
N ALA A 76 24.93 14.60 31.43
CA ALA A 76 25.48 13.33 31.91
C ALA A 76 24.99 12.12 31.08
N LYS A 77 23.84 12.24 30.42
CA LYS A 77 23.29 11.18 29.56
C LYS A 77 23.65 11.35 28.10
N LEU A 78 23.75 12.59 27.64
CA LEU A 78 24.03 12.91 26.23
C LEU A 78 25.51 12.85 25.90
N ASP A 79 26.38 13.13 26.86
CA ASP A 79 27.82 13.28 26.66
C ASP A 79 28.57 12.59 27.82
N PRO A 80 28.77 11.25 27.75
CA PRO A 80 29.44 10.49 28.81
C PRO A 80 30.89 10.91 29.07
N ALA A 81 31.59 11.42 28.05
CA ALA A 81 32.97 11.92 28.17
C ALA A 81 33.03 13.39 28.66
N GLY A 82 31.94 14.15 28.52
CA GLY A 82 31.84 15.55 28.93
C GLY A 82 32.51 16.55 27.99
N ASP A 83 33.03 16.09 26.85
CA ASP A 83 33.85 16.85 25.92
C ASP A 83 33.08 17.41 24.71
N LEU A 84 31.76 17.15 24.63
CA LEU A 84 30.90 17.48 23.49
C LEU A 84 31.45 16.99 22.14
N SER A 85 32.33 15.98 22.16
CA SER A 85 32.86 15.38 20.95
C SER A 85 31.75 14.63 20.22
N VAL A 86 31.89 14.55 18.90
CA VAL A 86 30.99 13.75 18.06
C VAL A 86 30.89 12.32 18.59
N GLN A 87 32.02 11.73 18.97
CA GLN A 87 32.09 10.37 19.51
C GLN A 87 31.32 10.23 20.82
N SER A 88 31.50 11.15 21.77
CA SER A 88 30.78 11.10 23.04
C SER A 88 29.26 11.29 22.87
N LEU A 89 28.83 12.17 21.97
CA LEU A 89 27.41 12.33 21.62
C LEU A 89 26.82 11.08 20.94
N TYR A 90 27.64 10.32 20.20
CA TYR A 90 27.26 9.02 19.65
C TYR A 90 27.12 7.95 20.73
N ASP A 91 27.99 7.97 21.73
CA ASP A 91 28.01 7.03 22.85
C ASP A 91 26.93 7.34 23.89
N GLY A 92 26.44 8.59 23.96
CA GLY A 92 25.36 9.03 24.82
C GLY A 92 23.95 8.58 24.41
N ASP A 93 23.03 8.56 25.37
CA ASP A 93 21.63 8.11 25.21
C ASP A 93 20.70 9.24 24.74
N ALA A 94 20.95 9.74 23.53
CA ALA A 94 20.08 10.71 22.87
C ALA A 94 18.63 10.21 22.74
N ARG A 95 18.45 8.90 22.50
CA ARG A 95 17.13 8.30 22.32
C ARG A 95 16.32 8.30 23.61
N GLY A 96 16.95 7.99 24.74
CA GLY A 96 16.33 7.98 26.05
C GLY A 96 15.85 9.36 26.45
N VAL A 97 16.66 10.39 26.19
CA VAL A 97 16.30 11.81 26.44
C VAL A 97 15.08 12.21 25.62
N ILE A 98 15.07 11.95 24.31
CA ILE A 98 13.93 12.25 23.42
C ILE A 98 12.67 11.49 23.86
N ARG A 99 12.80 10.20 24.18
CA ARG A 99 11.66 9.37 24.63
C ARG A 99 11.08 9.87 25.93
N LYS A 100 11.94 10.23 26.90
CA LYS A 100 11.50 10.75 28.19
C LYS A 100 10.68 12.02 27.99
N ALA A 101 11.23 12.99 27.25
CA ALA A 101 10.54 14.24 26.93
C ALA A 101 9.19 14.00 26.24
N LEU A 102 9.14 13.10 25.25
CA LEU A 102 7.88 12.78 24.58
C LEU A 102 6.86 12.08 25.51
N PHE A 103 7.31 11.18 26.37
CA PHE A 103 6.41 10.49 27.30
C PHE A 103 5.84 11.44 28.34
N GLU A 104 6.62 12.42 28.79
CA GLU A 104 6.17 13.49 29.69
C GLU A 104 5.19 14.42 28.96
N ALA A 105 5.53 14.91 27.77
CA ALA A 105 4.66 15.79 26.99
C ALA A 105 3.33 15.14 26.55
N ALA A 106 3.33 13.82 26.33
CA ALA A 106 2.14 13.07 25.91
C ALA A 106 1.39 12.40 27.09
N GLU A 107 1.80 12.65 28.33
CA GLU A 107 1.27 12.00 29.54
C GLU A 107 1.15 10.47 29.40
N ALA A 108 2.11 9.85 28.70
CA ALA A 108 2.02 8.47 28.26
C ALA A 108 2.26 7.49 29.43
N SER A 109 1.18 6.91 29.93
CA SER A 109 1.21 5.91 31.02
C SER A 109 1.16 4.46 30.52
N GLY A 110 1.74 3.55 31.30
CA GLY A 110 1.76 2.11 31.02
C GLY A 110 2.63 1.69 29.82
N ARG A 111 2.70 0.38 29.56
CA ARG A 111 3.49 -0.20 28.46
C ARG A 111 2.89 0.13 27.08
N SER A 112 1.57 0.11 26.98
CA SER A 112 0.84 0.40 25.74
C SER A 112 0.98 1.86 25.33
N GLY A 113 0.79 2.80 26.25
CA GLY A 113 0.92 4.24 26.01
C GLY A 113 2.34 4.62 25.57
N ARG A 114 3.36 4.16 26.31
CA ARG A 114 4.77 4.39 25.94
C ARG A 114 5.13 3.78 24.58
N LYS A 115 4.58 2.60 24.24
CA LYS A 115 4.78 1.98 22.92
C LYS A 115 4.12 2.79 21.80
N ALA A 116 2.94 3.36 22.04
CA ALA A 116 2.25 4.20 21.07
C ALA A 116 3.01 5.52 20.84
N ALA A 117 3.35 6.24 21.91
CA ALA A 117 4.13 7.47 21.84
C ALA A 117 5.49 7.24 21.15
N GLY A 118 6.18 6.14 21.47
CA GLY A 118 7.47 5.81 20.86
C GLY A 118 7.42 5.57 19.34
N LYS A 119 6.25 5.30 18.75
CA LYS A 119 6.08 5.18 17.29
C LYS A 119 6.00 6.53 16.58
N ILE A 120 5.71 7.60 17.30
CA ILE A 120 5.62 8.98 16.78
C ILE A 120 7.02 9.55 16.55
N ILE A 121 8.01 9.07 17.30
CA ILE A 121 9.40 9.50 17.16
C ILE A 121 9.93 9.13 15.77
N SER A 122 10.38 10.15 15.04
CA SER A 122 11.02 9.97 13.74
C SER A 122 12.28 9.12 13.87
N LYS A 123 12.54 8.24 12.89
CA LYS A 123 13.73 7.38 12.87
C LYS A 123 15.05 8.16 12.96
N GLY A 124 15.08 9.40 12.46
CA GLY A 124 16.25 10.28 12.48
C GLY A 124 16.28 11.30 13.63
N ALA A 125 15.44 11.16 14.65
CA ALA A 125 15.36 12.15 15.73
C ALA A 125 16.67 12.28 16.53
N GLU A 126 17.39 11.18 16.76
CA GLU A 126 18.67 11.16 17.47
C GLU A 126 19.75 11.94 16.70
N GLN A 127 19.85 11.71 15.39
CA GLN A 127 20.78 12.45 14.54
C GLN A 127 20.44 13.94 14.49
N ARG A 128 19.14 14.27 14.40
CA ARG A 128 18.68 15.67 14.38
C ARG A 128 19.05 16.40 15.68
N LEU A 129 18.91 15.73 16.82
CA LEU A 129 19.29 16.29 18.13
C LEU A 129 20.80 16.51 18.22
N ARG A 130 21.60 15.52 17.81
CA ARG A 130 23.07 15.64 17.81
C ARG A 130 23.56 16.77 16.92
N SER A 131 23.01 16.87 15.70
CA SER A 131 23.34 17.98 14.80
C SER A 131 22.96 19.33 15.41
N ALA A 132 21.79 19.43 16.05
CA ALA A 132 21.39 20.67 16.72
C ALA A 132 22.35 21.09 17.84
N ILE A 133 22.85 20.15 18.64
CA ILE A 133 23.86 20.42 19.69
C ILE A 133 25.21 20.80 19.08
N LEU A 134 25.61 20.20 17.97
CA LEU A 134 26.89 20.54 17.33
C LEU A 134 26.85 21.90 16.62
N ASP A 135 25.70 22.26 16.07
CA ASP A 135 25.48 23.54 15.40
C ASP A 135 25.33 24.70 16.42
N ASP A 136 24.81 24.41 17.63
CA ASP A 136 24.66 25.35 18.76
C ASP A 136 24.98 24.64 20.11
N PRO A 137 26.27 24.56 20.50
CA PRO A 137 26.74 23.77 21.64
C PRO A 137 26.51 24.38 23.03
#